data_AF-A0A354I8K3-F1
#
_entry.id   AF-A0A354I8K3-F1
#
_cell.length_a   1.000
_cell.length_b   1.000
_cell.length_c   1.000
_cell.angle_alpha   90.00
_cell.angle_beta   90.00
_cell.angle_gamma   90.00
#
_symmetry.space_group_name_H-M   'P 1'
#
loop_
_entity.id
_entity.type
_entity.pdbx_description
1 polymer ?
#
loop_
_entity_poly.entity_id
_entity_poly.type
_entity_poly.pdbx_seq_one_letter_code
_entity_poly.pdbx_strand_id
1 'polypeptide(L)'
;MEEIEIYENYFRKEYQTIDGIIEYFYQNGKTMAVWGAGLRGRAFLNVFDAGNQRISYVFDKDVKKHGKKLENGHEITDFINHDVDIVIAANNVLEYRILHTLRTNGKSSVVLNIDNIILGGLKKEEIIRPPKRFLQKVRDVRIGAVVVAYHPDSAVVENIKSYAKDLEIVYVHDNSEEKNEEFEKKINQIENVIYNFSGENQGLCVPFNKYYKLAIKKGLDWLITFDQDSAAAEGMIPAMQSFAESSECLDTIGIVSPTINELDYSSISQDSLFTYYDLIIQSGAMHRLSMMEKVGDYNEDLFIDAVDWEYCVRCRMEGYRIVRLNQAILLHNQSDNAVKEKFVGGKMIYIDKFSPARYYYRYRNALYCYRKYKEIDPVYGLVCLNTLKKLKINLECDTDCEIKKKAIEAAIEDFENNNMGKLNRQIGNEENKDG
;
A
#
# COMPACT_ATOMS: atom_id res chain seq x y z
N MET A 1 8.93 12.27 20.91
CA MET A 1 7.88 11.24 21.01
C MET A 1 8.52 9.92 20.66
N GLU A 2 8.45 8.94 21.55
CA GLU A 2 8.94 7.59 21.28
C GLU A 2 8.10 6.92 20.19
N GLU A 3 8.63 5.89 19.51
CA GLU A 3 7.90 5.22 18.42
C GLU A 3 6.58 4.60 18.88
N ILE A 4 6.51 4.16 20.14
CA ILE A 4 5.29 3.57 20.72
C ILE A 4 4.21 4.64 20.94
N GLU A 5 4.60 5.81 21.48
CA GLU A 5 3.72 6.95 21.73
C GLU A 5 3.06 7.48 20.44
N ILE A 6 3.77 7.41 19.30
CA ILE A 6 3.19 7.74 17.98
C ILE A 6 1.95 6.88 17.70
N TYR A 7 2.05 5.57 17.92
CA TYR A 7 0.92 4.67 17.69
C TYR A 7 -0.14 4.77 18.76
N GLU A 8 0.23 5.00 20.03
CA GLU A 8 -0.75 5.24 21.08
C GLU A 8 -1.60 6.48 20.77
N ASN A 9 -0.96 7.58 20.36
CA ASN A 9 -1.67 8.80 19.93
C ASN A 9 -2.52 8.57 18.69
N TYR A 10 -2.04 7.78 17.73
CA TYR A 10 -2.82 7.39 16.57
C TYR A 10 -4.09 6.61 16.95
N PHE A 11 -3.98 5.60 17.82
CA PHE A 11 -5.12 4.82 18.29
C PHE A 11 -6.11 5.64 19.13
N ARG A 12 -5.63 6.64 19.86
CA ARG A 12 -6.49 7.55 20.65
C ARG A 12 -7.41 8.43 19.80
N LYS A 13 -7.16 8.58 18.48
CA LYS A 13 -8.02 9.36 17.58
C LYS A 13 -9.48 8.90 17.60
N GLU A 14 -9.71 7.59 17.72
CA GLU A 14 -11.05 6.97 17.81
C GLU A 14 -11.23 6.21 19.13
N TYR A 15 -10.68 6.74 20.23
CA TYR A 15 -10.66 6.04 21.51
C TYR A 15 -12.06 5.58 21.96
N GLN A 16 -13.04 6.49 21.98
CA GLN A 16 -14.39 6.19 22.46
C GLN A 16 -15.07 5.08 21.64
N THR A 17 -14.88 5.11 20.31
CA THR A 17 -15.42 4.12 19.39
C THR A 17 -14.79 2.74 19.65
N ILE A 18 -13.45 2.67 19.66
CA ILE A 18 -12.72 1.40 19.80
C ILE A 18 -12.90 0.82 21.21
N ASP A 19 -12.76 1.63 22.25
CA ASP A 19 -13.00 1.21 23.64
C ASP A 19 -14.44 0.70 23.81
N GLY A 20 -15.42 1.40 23.23
CA GLY A 20 -16.81 0.97 23.25
C GLY A 20 -17.07 -0.36 22.53
N ILE A 21 -16.31 -0.70 21.48
CA ILE A 21 -16.38 -1.99 20.78
C ILE A 21 -15.76 -3.09 21.66
N ILE A 22 -14.57 -2.86 22.23
CA ILE A 22 -13.88 -3.79 23.13
C ILE A 22 -14.77 -4.08 24.34
N GLU A 23 -15.32 -3.04 24.96
CA GLU A 23 -16.21 -3.16 26.11
C GLU A 23 -17.47 -3.95 25.77
N TYR A 24 -18.05 -3.73 24.59
CA TYR A 24 -19.20 -4.51 24.13
C TYR A 24 -18.88 -6.00 24.04
N PHE A 25 -17.77 -6.36 23.40
CA PHE A 25 -17.37 -7.77 23.29
C PHE A 25 -17.06 -8.38 24.66
N TYR A 26 -16.32 -7.66 25.50
CA TYR A 26 -15.99 -8.09 26.86
C TYR A 26 -17.24 -8.36 27.72
N GLN A 27 -18.18 -7.41 27.77
CA GLN A 27 -19.44 -7.55 28.54
C GLN A 27 -20.34 -8.68 28.02
N ASN A 28 -20.21 -9.04 26.74
CA ASN A 28 -20.92 -10.17 26.14
C ASN A 28 -20.14 -11.50 26.25
N GLY A 29 -19.11 -11.55 27.10
CA GLY A 29 -18.33 -12.76 27.37
C GLY A 29 -17.48 -13.24 26.20
N LYS A 30 -17.17 -12.36 25.23
CA LYS A 30 -16.33 -12.69 24.08
C LYS A 30 -14.86 -12.67 24.45
N THR A 31 -14.17 -13.73 24.05
CA THR A 31 -12.72 -13.85 24.20
C THR A 31 -12.02 -13.11 23.06
N MET A 32 -10.98 -12.35 23.41
CA MET A 32 -10.28 -11.47 22.47
C MET A 32 -8.77 -11.70 22.52
N ALA A 33 -8.10 -11.65 21.38
CA ALA A 33 -6.65 -11.66 21.29
C ALA A 33 -6.12 -10.55 20.40
N VAL A 34 -5.01 -9.93 20.77
CA VAL A 34 -4.27 -9.00 19.88
C VAL A 34 -3.28 -9.79 19.03
N TRP A 35 -3.29 -9.54 17.72
CA TRP A 35 -2.34 -10.16 16.81
C TRP A 35 -1.04 -9.37 16.70
N GLY A 36 0.03 -9.97 17.24
CA GLY A 36 1.41 -9.52 17.21
C GLY A 36 1.81 -8.76 18.47
N ALA A 37 2.86 -9.22 19.15
CA ALA A 37 3.46 -8.55 20.31
C ALA A 37 4.45 -7.43 19.89
N GLY A 38 4.34 -6.96 18.65
CA GLY A 38 5.17 -5.89 18.10
C GLY A 38 4.79 -4.50 18.62
N LEU A 39 5.39 -3.47 18.04
CA LEU A 39 5.20 -2.08 18.47
C LEU A 39 3.72 -1.65 18.46
N ARG A 40 2.98 -1.92 17.37
CA ARG A 40 1.56 -1.54 17.23
C ARG A 40 0.64 -2.34 18.17
N GLY A 41 0.89 -3.64 18.36
CA GLY A 41 0.11 -4.45 19.30
C GLY A 41 0.31 -4.01 20.75
N ARG A 42 1.55 -3.70 21.15
CA ARG A 42 1.85 -3.14 22.48
C ARG A 42 1.20 -1.77 22.69
N ALA A 43 1.34 -0.85 21.72
CA ALA A 43 0.68 0.45 21.78
C ALA A 43 -0.85 0.32 21.90
N PHE A 44 -1.47 -0.60 21.16
CA PHE A 44 -2.90 -0.88 21.27
C PHE A 44 -3.28 -1.34 22.69
N LEU A 45 -2.56 -2.30 23.26
CA LEU A 45 -2.80 -2.78 24.63
C LEU A 45 -2.57 -1.68 25.67
N ASN A 46 -1.56 -0.83 25.51
CA ASN A 46 -1.33 0.31 26.42
C ASN A 46 -2.49 1.31 26.41
N VAL A 47 -3.14 1.50 25.26
CA VAL A 47 -4.29 2.41 25.15
C VAL A 47 -5.57 1.77 25.67
N PHE A 48 -5.82 0.51 25.31
CA PHE A 48 -7.14 -0.10 25.48
C PHE A 48 -7.20 -1.25 26.49
N ASP A 49 -6.09 -1.76 27.02
CA ASP A 49 -6.13 -2.80 28.05
C ASP A 49 -4.85 -2.84 28.91
N ALA A 50 -4.40 -1.67 29.37
CA ALA A 50 -3.18 -1.53 30.16
C ALA A 50 -3.21 -2.31 31.49
N GLY A 51 -4.42 -2.56 32.02
CA GLY A 51 -4.64 -3.32 33.24
C GLY A 51 -4.71 -4.84 33.04
N ASN A 52 -4.62 -5.34 31.80
CA ASN A 52 -4.74 -6.77 31.46
C ASN A 52 -6.02 -7.39 32.03
N GLN A 53 -7.17 -6.82 31.65
CA GLN A 53 -8.47 -7.22 32.18
C GLN A 53 -9.43 -7.71 31.08
N ARG A 54 -9.37 -7.12 29.89
CA ARG A 54 -10.37 -7.31 28.83
C ARG A 54 -9.87 -8.19 27.69
N ILE A 55 -8.57 -8.16 27.40
CA ILE A 55 -7.96 -8.92 26.29
C ILE A 55 -7.26 -10.14 26.89
N SER A 56 -7.63 -11.33 26.39
CA SER A 56 -7.23 -12.60 26.99
C SER A 56 -5.81 -13.02 26.59
N TYR A 57 -5.41 -12.72 25.35
CA TYR A 57 -4.17 -13.24 24.78
C TYR A 57 -3.48 -12.24 23.85
N VAL A 58 -2.17 -12.42 23.69
CA VAL A 58 -1.40 -11.82 22.60
C VAL A 58 -0.84 -12.93 21.73
N PHE A 59 -1.31 -13.04 20.49
CA PHE A 59 -0.80 -14.02 19.55
C PHE A 59 0.44 -13.49 18.85
N ASP A 60 1.50 -14.29 18.73
CA ASP A 60 2.66 -13.92 17.91
C ASP A 60 3.17 -15.14 17.13
N LYS A 61 3.58 -14.95 15.89
CA LYS A 61 4.13 -16.05 15.07
C LYS A 61 5.54 -16.45 15.51
N ASP A 62 6.25 -15.57 16.21
CA ASP A 62 7.58 -15.88 16.73
C ASP A 62 7.48 -16.72 18.00
N VAL A 63 7.68 -18.03 17.83
CA VAL A 63 7.66 -19.03 18.92
C VAL A 63 8.63 -18.69 20.04
N LYS A 64 9.72 -17.96 19.76
CA LYS A 64 10.69 -17.53 20.78
C LYS A 64 10.12 -16.50 21.77
N LYS A 65 8.95 -15.94 21.48
CA LYS A 65 8.25 -15.01 22.38
C LYS A 65 7.20 -15.68 23.25
N HIS A 66 6.78 -16.90 22.92
CA HIS A 66 5.72 -17.59 23.65
C HIS A 66 6.11 -17.81 25.12
N GLY A 67 5.14 -17.66 26.03
CA GLY A 67 5.32 -17.73 27.48
C GLY A 67 5.96 -16.49 28.11
N LYS A 68 6.42 -15.51 27.31
CA LYS A 68 6.89 -14.22 27.83
C LYS A 68 5.69 -13.32 28.14
N LYS A 69 5.81 -12.53 29.21
CA LYS A 69 4.86 -11.48 29.55
C LYS A 69 5.36 -10.13 29.05
N LEU A 70 4.45 -9.36 28.48
CA LEU A 70 4.64 -7.94 28.18
C LEU A 70 4.69 -7.14 29.49
N GLU A 71 5.17 -5.89 29.42
CA GLU A 71 5.28 -5.00 30.57
C GLU A 71 3.93 -4.75 31.27
N ASN A 72 2.85 -4.75 30.50
CA ASN A 72 1.47 -4.63 30.98
C ASN A 72 0.85 -5.97 31.44
N GLY A 73 1.66 -7.03 31.57
CA GLY A 73 1.26 -8.32 32.14
C GLY A 73 0.63 -9.32 31.16
N HIS A 74 0.31 -8.89 29.94
CA HIS A 74 -0.24 -9.74 28.88
C HIS A 74 0.74 -10.85 28.49
N GLU A 75 0.28 -12.09 28.43
CA GLU A 75 1.11 -13.24 28.02
C GLU A 75 1.06 -13.44 26.51
N ILE A 76 2.23 -13.66 25.91
CA ILE A 76 2.36 -13.98 24.49
C ILE A 76 2.21 -15.49 24.32
N THR A 77 1.31 -15.91 23.44
CA THR A 77 0.99 -17.33 23.20
C THR A 77 0.87 -17.64 21.71
N ASP A 78 0.74 -18.93 21.39
CA ASP A 78 0.43 -19.42 20.06
C ASP A 78 -1.08 -19.36 19.81
N PHE A 79 -1.48 -18.86 18.66
CA PHE A 79 -2.88 -18.81 18.24
C PHE A 79 -3.48 -20.22 18.03
N ILE A 80 -2.64 -21.24 17.80
CA ILE A 80 -3.11 -22.63 17.64
C ILE A 80 -3.74 -23.13 18.95
N ASN A 81 -3.15 -22.78 20.08
CA ASN A 81 -3.48 -23.34 21.39
C ASN A 81 -4.75 -22.75 22.02
N HIS A 82 -5.29 -21.67 21.45
CA HIS A 82 -6.44 -20.96 21.99
C HIS A 82 -7.48 -20.70 20.90
N ASP A 83 -8.75 -20.93 21.21
CA ASP A 83 -9.86 -20.47 20.40
C ASP A 83 -10.37 -19.17 20.99
N VAL A 84 -10.38 -18.11 20.17
CA VAL A 84 -10.90 -16.80 20.55
C VAL A 84 -12.02 -16.39 19.62
N ASP A 85 -12.99 -15.66 20.15
CA ASP A 85 -14.08 -15.12 19.34
C ASP A 85 -13.57 -14.02 18.38
N ILE A 86 -12.71 -13.13 18.89
CA ILE A 86 -12.23 -11.94 18.17
C ILE A 86 -10.70 -11.91 18.15
N VAL A 87 -10.12 -11.66 16.96
CA VAL A 87 -8.70 -11.35 16.78
C VAL A 87 -8.55 -9.91 16.34
N ILE A 88 -7.85 -9.11 17.14
CA ILE A 88 -7.63 -7.70 16.91
C ILE A 88 -6.38 -7.53 16.04
N ALA A 89 -6.56 -6.98 14.84
CA ALA A 89 -5.50 -6.60 13.92
C ALA A 89 -5.21 -5.10 14.08
N ALA A 90 -4.11 -4.77 14.75
CA ALA A 90 -3.68 -3.38 14.95
C ALA A 90 -2.91 -2.79 13.75
N ASN A 91 -2.84 -3.51 12.63
CA ASN A 91 -2.18 -3.11 11.39
C ASN A 91 -2.95 -3.68 10.18
N ASN A 92 -3.55 -2.79 9.39
CA ASN A 92 -4.32 -3.10 8.18
C ASN A 92 -3.62 -4.09 7.25
N VAL A 93 -2.32 -3.94 7.03
CA VAL A 93 -1.53 -4.75 6.07
C VAL A 93 -1.49 -6.23 6.48
N LEU A 94 -1.77 -6.55 7.76
CA LEU A 94 -1.77 -7.92 8.26
C LEU A 94 -3.14 -8.60 8.18
N GLU A 95 -4.23 -7.87 7.94
CA GLU A 95 -5.59 -8.41 8.02
C GLU A 95 -5.77 -9.67 7.18
N TYR A 96 -5.43 -9.61 5.88
CA TYR A 96 -5.53 -10.77 4.99
C TYR A 96 -4.68 -11.94 5.48
N ARG A 97 -3.42 -11.68 5.88
CA ARG A 97 -2.52 -12.72 6.40
C ARG A 97 -3.05 -13.37 7.67
N ILE A 98 -3.71 -12.59 8.54
CA ILE A 98 -4.35 -13.07 9.77
C ILE A 98 -5.53 -13.96 9.41
N LEU A 99 -6.45 -13.47 8.59
CA LEU A 99 -7.61 -14.24 8.11
C LEU A 99 -7.18 -15.55 7.47
N HIS A 100 -6.21 -15.50 6.56
CA HIS A 100 -5.66 -16.69 5.92
C HIS A 100 -5.09 -17.67 6.94
N THR A 101 -4.24 -17.20 7.85
CA THR A 101 -3.62 -18.04 8.90
C THR A 101 -4.69 -18.70 9.79
N LEU A 102 -5.72 -17.96 10.20
CA LEU A 102 -6.78 -18.49 11.05
C LEU A 102 -7.62 -19.56 10.33
N ARG A 103 -8.13 -19.24 9.13
CA ARG A 103 -9.06 -20.12 8.41
C ARG A 103 -8.38 -21.40 7.92
N THR A 104 -7.13 -21.31 7.45
CA THR A 104 -6.35 -22.52 7.07
C THR A 104 -6.05 -23.44 8.25
N ASN A 105 -6.12 -22.92 9.48
CA ASN A 105 -6.01 -23.71 10.71
C ASN A 105 -7.38 -24.01 11.34
N GLY A 106 -8.47 -23.90 10.58
CA GLY A 106 -9.83 -24.24 11.03
C GLY A 106 -10.43 -23.27 12.06
N LYS A 107 -9.84 -22.10 12.28
CA LYS A 107 -10.31 -21.10 13.24
C LYS A 107 -11.36 -20.19 12.60
N SER A 108 -12.46 -19.94 13.30
CA SER A 108 -13.60 -19.12 12.86
C SER A 108 -13.65 -17.72 13.46
N SER A 109 -12.59 -17.28 14.15
CA SER A 109 -12.54 -15.97 14.80
C SER A 109 -12.85 -14.82 13.83
N VAL A 110 -13.54 -13.80 14.33
CA VAL A 110 -13.77 -12.53 13.62
C VAL A 110 -12.51 -11.69 13.72
N VAL A 111 -12.07 -11.09 12.62
CA VAL A 111 -10.91 -10.18 12.64
C VAL A 111 -11.39 -8.75 12.78
N LEU A 112 -11.03 -8.11 13.89
CA LEU A 112 -11.31 -6.70 14.16
C LEU A 112 -10.13 -5.84 13.72
N ASN A 113 -10.27 -5.18 12.58
CA ASN A 113 -9.23 -4.35 12.01
C ASN A 113 -9.31 -2.90 12.49
N ILE A 114 -8.35 -2.50 13.32
CA ILE A 114 -8.35 -1.20 14.01
C ILE A 114 -8.08 -0.05 13.06
N ASP A 115 -7.21 -0.24 12.07
CA ASP A 115 -6.91 0.81 11.10
C ASP A 115 -8.13 1.09 10.21
N ASN A 116 -8.88 0.06 9.82
CA ASN A 116 -10.13 0.24 9.08
C ASN A 116 -11.15 1.11 9.83
N ILE A 117 -11.23 0.97 11.16
CA ILE A 117 -12.10 1.80 12.01
C ILE A 117 -11.63 3.24 12.01
N ILE A 118 -10.33 3.48 12.28
CA ILE A 118 -9.76 4.82 12.41
C ILE A 118 -9.81 5.58 11.08
N LEU A 119 -9.37 4.93 10.00
CA LEU A 119 -9.27 5.55 8.68
C LEU A 119 -10.65 5.74 8.03
N GLY A 120 -11.60 4.84 8.32
CA GLY A 120 -12.98 4.95 7.87
C GLY A 120 -13.84 5.91 8.69
N GLY A 121 -13.42 6.23 9.91
CA GLY A 121 -14.29 6.88 10.90
C GLY A 121 -15.55 6.05 11.15
N LEU A 122 -15.39 4.73 11.25
CA LEU A 122 -16.50 3.78 11.36
C LEU A 122 -17.11 3.85 12.76
N LYS A 123 -18.43 3.84 12.86
CA LYS A 123 -19.13 3.86 14.14
C LYS A 123 -19.13 2.48 14.78
N LYS A 124 -19.24 2.44 16.11
CA LYS A 124 -19.35 1.20 16.89
C LYS A 124 -20.41 0.27 16.30
N GLU A 125 -21.59 0.79 15.99
CA GLU A 125 -22.73 0.02 15.46
C GLU A 125 -22.40 -0.65 14.12
N GLU A 126 -21.63 0.01 13.25
CA GLU A 126 -21.20 -0.54 11.96
C GLU A 126 -20.21 -1.71 12.12
N ILE A 127 -19.57 -1.84 13.29
CA ILE A 127 -18.65 -2.92 13.59
C ILE A 127 -19.35 -4.07 14.31
N ILE A 128 -20.14 -3.76 15.35
CA ILE A 128 -20.84 -4.80 16.13
C ILE A 128 -22.02 -5.41 15.36
N ARG A 129 -22.58 -4.66 14.39
CA ARG A 129 -23.69 -5.07 13.52
C ARG A 129 -23.43 -4.56 12.10
N PRO A 130 -22.51 -5.20 11.36
CA PRO A 130 -22.14 -4.75 10.02
C PRO A 130 -23.37 -4.63 9.11
N PRO A 131 -23.61 -3.47 8.49
CA PRO A 131 -24.71 -3.32 7.56
C PRO A 131 -24.45 -4.19 6.32
N LYS A 132 -25.52 -4.73 5.73
CA LYS A 132 -25.43 -5.26 4.37
C LYS A 132 -25.15 -4.10 3.43
N ARG A 133 -23.99 -4.12 2.78
CA ARG A 133 -23.61 -3.13 1.78
C ARG A 133 -24.05 -3.60 0.41
N PHE A 134 -24.70 -2.71 -0.33
CA PHE A 134 -25.11 -2.95 -1.70
C PHE A 134 -24.49 -1.86 -2.58
N LEU A 135 -23.91 -2.26 -3.71
CA LEU A 135 -23.41 -1.32 -4.71
C LEU A 135 -24.58 -0.76 -5.52
N GLN A 136 -25.46 0.00 -4.87
CA GLN A 136 -26.56 0.66 -5.55
C GLN A 136 -25.98 1.76 -6.45
N LYS A 137 -26.12 1.60 -7.76
CA LYS A 137 -25.69 2.60 -8.75
C LYS A 137 -26.47 3.91 -8.56
N VAL A 138 -25.73 5.01 -8.43
CA VAL A 138 -26.26 6.38 -8.24
C VAL A 138 -25.68 7.39 -9.23
N ARG A 139 -24.66 7.00 -10.00
CA ARG A 139 -24.00 7.83 -11.02
C ARG A 139 -23.38 6.95 -12.10
N ASP A 140 -23.12 7.53 -13.26
CA ASP A 140 -22.26 6.94 -14.29
C ASP A 140 -20.87 7.58 -14.17
N VAL A 141 -19.82 6.82 -14.46
CA VAL A 141 -18.43 7.34 -14.43
C VAL A 141 -17.65 6.90 -15.66
N ARG A 142 -16.75 7.75 -16.12
CA ARG A 142 -15.81 7.46 -17.20
C ARG A 142 -14.40 7.27 -16.64
N ILE A 143 -13.80 6.13 -16.97
CA ILE A 143 -12.53 5.69 -16.40
C ILE A 143 -11.52 5.52 -17.53
N GLY A 144 -10.38 6.18 -17.42
CA GLY A 144 -9.21 5.91 -18.27
C GLY A 144 -8.07 5.29 -17.49
N ALA A 145 -6.98 4.98 -18.16
CA ALA A 145 -5.73 4.59 -17.51
C ALA A 145 -4.49 5.27 -18.12
N VAL A 146 -3.40 5.29 -17.34
CA VAL A 146 -2.05 5.59 -17.79
C VAL A 146 -1.11 4.45 -17.38
N VAL A 147 -0.27 4.02 -18.31
CA VAL A 147 0.79 3.04 -18.14
C VAL A 147 2.11 3.74 -18.41
N VAL A 148 3.05 3.70 -17.46
CA VAL A 148 4.42 4.14 -17.70
C VAL A 148 5.27 2.91 -17.99
N ALA A 149 5.86 2.90 -19.18
CA ALA A 149 6.68 1.82 -19.67
C ALA A 149 8.14 2.26 -19.78
N TYR A 150 9.07 1.34 -19.54
CA TYR A 150 10.50 1.53 -19.65
C TYR A 150 11.12 0.25 -20.20
N HIS A 151 11.75 0.37 -21.37
CA HIS A 151 12.19 -0.72 -22.25
C HIS A 151 11.09 -1.77 -22.47
N PRO A 152 9.87 -1.39 -22.92
CA PRO A 152 8.77 -2.32 -23.03
C PRO A 152 9.02 -3.42 -24.06
N ASP A 153 8.53 -4.61 -23.73
CA ASP A 153 8.52 -5.78 -24.61
C ASP A 153 7.09 -6.23 -24.95
N SER A 154 6.96 -7.39 -25.61
CA SER A 154 5.65 -7.92 -25.99
C SER A 154 4.77 -8.32 -24.80
N ALA A 155 5.34 -8.65 -23.63
CA ALA A 155 4.55 -9.03 -22.45
C ALA A 155 3.75 -7.83 -21.93
N VAL A 156 4.30 -6.62 -22.03
CA VAL A 156 3.61 -5.37 -21.67
C VAL A 156 2.34 -5.18 -22.50
N VAL A 157 2.34 -5.57 -23.78
CA VAL A 157 1.13 -5.52 -24.63
C VAL A 157 0.03 -6.45 -24.10
N GLU A 158 0.39 -7.66 -23.68
CA GLU A 158 -0.58 -8.62 -23.13
C GLU A 158 -1.13 -8.18 -21.79
N ASN A 159 -0.28 -7.57 -20.95
CA ASN A 159 -0.71 -6.93 -19.71
C ASN A 159 -1.75 -5.82 -19.99
N ILE A 160 -1.49 -4.94 -20.96
CA ILE A 160 -2.43 -3.86 -21.31
C ILE A 160 -3.76 -4.37 -21.82
N LYS A 161 -3.75 -5.43 -22.64
CA LYS A 161 -4.99 -6.06 -23.14
C LYS A 161 -5.90 -6.58 -22.03
N SER A 162 -5.35 -6.93 -20.86
CA SER A 162 -6.14 -7.45 -19.73
C SER A 162 -7.17 -6.45 -19.19
N TYR A 163 -6.90 -5.14 -19.29
CA TYR A 163 -7.78 -4.08 -18.79
C TYR A 163 -8.26 -3.09 -19.85
N ALA A 164 -7.59 -2.98 -21.00
CA ALA A 164 -7.90 -1.94 -21.99
C ALA A 164 -9.36 -1.98 -22.44
N LYS A 165 -9.93 -3.17 -22.67
CA LYS A 165 -11.33 -3.32 -23.14
C LYS A 165 -12.39 -2.75 -22.20
N ASP A 166 -12.07 -2.61 -20.91
CA ASP A 166 -13.01 -2.16 -19.87
C ASP A 166 -12.82 -0.66 -19.54
N LEU A 167 -12.05 0.07 -20.34
CA LEU A 167 -11.69 1.47 -20.13
C LEU A 167 -12.03 2.34 -21.34
N GLU A 168 -12.30 3.62 -21.09
CA GLU A 168 -12.57 4.61 -22.13
C GLU A 168 -11.33 4.87 -23.00
N ILE A 169 -10.16 4.89 -22.35
CA ILE A 169 -8.88 5.20 -22.99
C ILE A 169 -7.72 4.71 -22.11
N VAL A 170 -6.67 4.21 -22.74
CA VAL A 170 -5.40 3.88 -22.09
C VAL A 170 -4.27 4.68 -22.73
N TYR A 171 -3.61 5.50 -21.93
CA TYR A 171 -2.40 6.19 -22.35
C TYR A 171 -1.18 5.32 -22.03
N VAL A 172 -0.36 5.02 -23.03
CA VAL A 172 0.91 4.31 -22.84
C VAL A 172 2.03 5.32 -23.04
N HIS A 173 2.76 5.60 -21.97
CA HIS A 173 3.87 6.52 -21.97
C HIS A 173 5.18 5.77 -21.87
N ASP A 174 5.94 5.77 -22.96
CA ASP A 174 7.21 5.07 -23.04
C ASP A 174 8.35 6.02 -22.64
N ASN A 175 8.89 5.79 -21.46
CA ASN A 175 10.01 6.47 -20.81
C ASN A 175 11.39 5.98 -21.30
N SER A 176 11.43 5.12 -22.33
CA SER A 176 12.70 4.60 -22.83
C SER A 176 13.47 5.69 -23.59
N GLU A 177 14.79 5.60 -23.53
CA GLU A 177 15.69 6.41 -24.35
C GLU A 177 15.66 5.98 -25.83
N GLU A 178 15.42 4.68 -26.07
CA GLU A 178 15.34 4.09 -27.40
C GLU A 178 13.93 3.58 -27.69
N LYS A 179 13.44 3.86 -28.90
CA LYS A 179 12.10 3.44 -29.32
C LYS A 179 12.09 1.97 -29.72
N ASN A 180 11.15 1.20 -29.18
CA ASN A 180 10.84 -0.14 -29.65
C ASN A 180 9.74 -0.12 -30.73
N GLU A 181 10.14 -0.12 -32.00
CA GLU A 181 9.24 -0.09 -33.16
C GLU A 181 8.29 -1.30 -33.23
N GLU A 182 8.73 -2.48 -32.77
CA GLU A 182 7.88 -3.67 -32.74
C GLU A 182 6.78 -3.54 -31.68
N PHE A 183 7.14 -3.02 -30.51
CA PHE A 183 6.19 -2.70 -29.44
C PHE A 183 5.17 -1.66 -29.92
N GLU A 184 5.62 -0.54 -30.50
CA GLU A 184 4.74 0.51 -31.03
C GLU A 184 3.74 -0.07 -32.05
N LYS A 185 4.21 -0.90 -32.98
CA LYS A 185 3.35 -1.55 -33.97
C LYS A 185 2.28 -2.44 -33.34
N LYS A 186 2.61 -3.17 -32.27
CA LYS A 186 1.68 -4.07 -31.57
C LYS A 186 0.69 -3.29 -30.72
N ILE A 187 1.16 -2.30 -29.97
CA ILE A 187 0.31 -1.55 -29.05
C ILE A 187 -0.71 -0.67 -29.80
N ASN A 188 -0.32 -0.11 -30.96
CA ASN A 188 -1.23 0.66 -31.82
C ASN A 188 -2.35 -0.18 -32.48
N GLN A 189 -2.37 -1.50 -32.28
CA GLN A 189 -3.48 -2.36 -32.73
C GLN A 189 -4.65 -2.39 -31.73
N ILE A 190 -4.48 -1.84 -30.53
CA ILE A 190 -5.53 -1.77 -29.52
C ILE A 190 -6.30 -0.47 -29.71
N GLU A 191 -7.60 -0.57 -30.02
CA GLU A 191 -8.44 0.53 -30.51
C GLU A 191 -8.44 1.78 -29.61
N ASN A 192 -8.46 1.59 -28.28
CA ASN A 192 -8.57 2.66 -27.30
C ASN A 192 -7.24 2.99 -26.60
N VAL A 193 -6.10 2.60 -27.20
CA VAL A 193 -4.77 2.92 -26.68
C VAL A 193 -4.14 4.08 -27.44
N ILE A 194 -3.55 5.02 -26.69
CA ILE A 194 -2.70 6.09 -27.25
C ILE A 194 -1.27 5.91 -26.76
N TYR A 195 -0.37 5.55 -27.68
CA TYR A 195 1.06 5.43 -27.42
C TYR A 195 1.80 6.76 -27.59
N ASN A 196 2.70 7.07 -26.66
CA ASN A 196 3.58 8.24 -26.69
C ASN A 196 4.99 7.84 -26.27
N PHE A 197 5.94 7.91 -27.21
CA PHE A 197 7.37 7.80 -26.93
C PHE A 197 7.94 9.15 -26.47
N SER A 198 8.62 9.16 -25.33
CA SER A 198 9.24 10.38 -24.77
C SER A 198 10.68 10.60 -25.26
N GLY A 199 11.43 9.51 -25.51
CA GLY A 199 12.87 9.57 -25.80
C GLY A 199 13.75 9.86 -24.58
N GLU A 200 13.18 9.90 -23.38
CA GLU A 200 13.93 10.10 -22.15
C GLU A 200 13.19 9.53 -20.93
N ASN A 201 13.92 8.97 -19.97
CA ASN A 201 13.29 8.57 -18.72
C ASN A 201 12.98 9.78 -17.84
N GLN A 202 11.70 10.16 -17.78
CA GLN A 202 11.14 11.28 -17.01
C GLN A 202 10.68 10.88 -15.59
N GLY A 203 10.91 9.63 -15.19
CA GLY A 203 10.35 9.06 -13.96
C GLY A 203 8.84 8.83 -14.07
N LEU A 204 8.18 8.54 -12.96
CA LEU A 204 6.75 8.20 -12.93
C LEU A 204 5.86 9.45 -12.87
N CYS A 205 6.26 10.45 -12.07
CA CYS A 205 5.41 11.58 -11.73
C CYS A 205 5.12 12.50 -12.92
N VAL A 206 6.12 12.79 -13.77
CA VAL A 206 5.95 13.68 -14.93
C VAL A 206 4.92 13.11 -15.92
N PRO A 207 5.02 11.83 -16.37
CA PRO A 207 3.97 11.20 -17.15
C PRO A 207 2.61 11.23 -16.45
N PHE A 208 2.52 10.82 -15.18
CA PHE A 208 1.23 10.81 -14.48
C PHE A 208 0.57 12.19 -14.49
N ASN A 209 1.29 13.24 -14.12
CA ASN A 209 0.79 14.62 -14.12
C ASN A 209 0.30 15.07 -15.51
N LYS A 210 1.04 14.72 -16.58
CA LYS A 210 0.63 14.98 -17.96
C LYS A 210 -0.72 14.31 -18.27
N TYR A 211 -0.87 13.02 -17.97
CA TYR A 211 -2.07 12.28 -18.33
C TYR A 211 -3.26 12.56 -17.43
N TYR A 212 -3.05 12.94 -16.17
CA TYR A 212 -4.10 13.48 -15.32
C TYR A 212 -4.73 14.74 -15.91
N LYS A 213 -3.90 15.70 -16.34
CA LYS A 213 -4.37 16.93 -17.00
C LYS A 213 -5.10 16.64 -18.33
N LEU A 214 -4.64 15.65 -19.09
CA LEU A 214 -5.30 15.22 -20.33
C LEU A 214 -6.64 14.53 -20.05
N ALA A 215 -6.70 13.67 -19.03
CA ALA A 215 -7.89 12.95 -18.60
C ALA A 215 -9.00 13.93 -18.14
N ILE A 216 -8.64 14.93 -17.34
CA ILE A 216 -9.56 16.01 -16.92
C ILE A 216 -10.10 16.74 -18.15
N LYS A 217 -9.25 17.11 -19.12
CA LYS A 217 -9.68 17.79 -20.36
C LYS A 217 -10.59 16.92 -21.24
N LYS A 218 -10.44 15.59 -21.19
CA LYS A 218 -11.33 14.62 -21.84
C LYS A 218 -12.64 14.41 -21.08
N GLY A 219 -12.76 14.96 -19.87
CA GLY A 219 -13.91 14.84 -19.00
C GLY A 219 -14.04 13.46 -18.34
N LEU A 220 -12.94 12.72 -18.20
CA LEU A 220 -12.94 11.50 -17.41
C LEU A 220 -13.19 11.85 -15.93
N ASP A 221 -13.77 10.91 -15.19
CA ASP A 221 -14.03 11.05 -13.75
C ASP A 221 -12.89 10.43 -12.92
N TRP A 222 -12.29 9.38 -13.45
CA TRP A 222 -11.22 8.63 -12.81
C TRP A 222 -10.10 8.29 -13.78
N LEU A 223 -8.87 8.24 -13.27
CA LEU A 223 -7.72 7.70 -13.99
C LEU A 223 -7.04 6.62 -13.16
N ILE A 224 -6.93 5.42 -13.74
CA ILE A 224 -6.14 4.32 -13.18
C ILE A 224 -4.70 4.48 -13.62
N THR A 225 -3.80 4.06 -12.76
CA THR A 225 -2.39 4.28 -12.93
C THR A 225 -1.73 2.91 -12.81
N PHE A 226 -0.97 2.47 -13.81
CA PHE A 226 -0.40 1.12 -13.89
C PHE A 226 1.12 1.14 -14.16
N ASP A 227 1.80 0.16 -13.58
CA ASP A 227 3.14 -0.25 -13.99
C ASP A 227 3.06 -1.21 -15.20
N GLN A 228 4.11 -1.26 -16.01
CA GLN A 228 4.15 -2.06 -17.25
C GLN A 228 4.00 -3.58 -17.05
N ASP A 229 4.36 -4.07 -15.87
CA ASP A 229 4.32 -5.48 -15.48
C ASP A 229 2.99 -5.87 -14.79
N SER A 230 1.99 -4.98 -14.84
CA SER A 230 0.72 -5.16 -14.16
C SER A 230 -0.37 -5.68 -15.09
N ALA A 231 -1.05 -6.74 -14.71
CA ALA A 231 -2.23 -7.28 -15.39
C ALA A 231 -3.45 -7.27 -14.46
N ALA A 232 -4.62 -6.92 -15.00
CA ALA A 232 -5.88 -6.97 -14.28
C ALA A 232 -6.44 -8.40 -14.32
N ALA A 233 -6.82 -8.94 -13.16
CA ALA A 233 -7.59 -10.17 -13.13
C ALA A 233 -9.00 -9.94 -13.72
N GLU A 234 -9.65 -11.02 -14.15
CA GLU A 234 -11.02 -10.94 -14.66
C GLU A 234 -11.95 -10.30 -13.63
N GLY A 235 -12.72 -9.29 -14.06
CA GLY A 235 -13.66 -8.57 -13.20
C GLY A 235 -13.06 -7.47 -12.34
N MET A 236 -11.73 -7.25 -12.34
CA MET A 236 -11.09 -6.17 -11.56
C MET A 236 -11.66 -4.79 -11.95
N ILE A 237 -11.56 -4.41 -13.23
CA ILE A 237 -12.04 -3.10 -13.71
C ILE A 237 -13.56 -2.96 -13.54
N PRO A 238 -14.39 -3.95 -13.93
CA PRO A 238 -15.83 -3.91 -13.64
C PRO A 238 -16.19 -3.72 -12.16
N ALA A 239 -15.45 -4.35 -11.23
CA ALA A 239 -15.68 -4.19 -9.80
C ALA A 239 -15.33 -2.77 -9.33
N MET A 240 -14.22 -2.21 -9.84
CA MET A 240 -13.82 -0.83 -9.56
C MET A 240 -14.83 0.18 -10.08
N GLN A 241 -15.31 -0.01 -11.32
CA GLN A 241 -16.37 0.82 -11.90
C GLN A 241 -17.66 0.71 -11.09
N SER A 242 -18.12 -0.50 -10.78
CA SER A 242 -19.33 -0.74 -9.99
C SER A 242 -19.26 -0.05 -8.62
N PHE A 243 -18.08 -0.08 -7.98
CA PHE A 243 -17.86 0.66 -6.76
C PHE A 243 -17.97 2.17 -6.98
N ALA A 244 -17.24 2.74 -7.94
CA ALA A 244 -17.21 4.16 -8.23
C ALA A 244 -18.59 4.75 -8.62
N GLU A 245 -19.43 3.95 -9.28
CA GLU A 245 -20.80 4.30 -9.65
C GLU A 245 -21.79 4.22 -8.49
N SER A 246 -21.41 3.57 -7.39
CA SER A 246 -22.33 3.24 -6.29
C SER A 246 -22.45 4.32 -5.21
N SER A 247 -23.48 4.20 -4.38
CA SER A 247 -23.67 4.98 -3.15
C SER A 247 -22.57 4.76 -2.11
N GLU A 248 -21.83 3.66 -2.18
CA GLU A 248 -20.70 3.38 -1.28
C GLU A 248 -19.46 4.21 -1.63
N CYS A 249 -19.32 4.65 -2.90
CA CYS A 249 -18.25 5.55 -3.30
C CYS A 249 -18.62 7.00 -2.98
N LEU A 250 -18.38 7.39 -1.72
CA LEU A 250 -18.55 8.76 -1.26
C LEU A 250 -17.62 9.72 -2.02
N ASP A 251 -18.02 10.98 -2.13
CA ASP A 251 -17.19 12.01 -2.80
C ASP A 251 -15.88 12.29 -2.06
N THR A 252 -15.80 11.91 -0.78
CA THR A 252 -14.57 11.93 0.02
C THR A 252 -13.62 10.78 -0.30
N ILE A 253 -14.02 9.76 -1.06
CA ILE A 253 -13.11 8.71 -1.52
C ILE A 253 -12.37 9.22 -2.74
N GLY A 254 -11.07 9.48 -2.55
CA GLY A 254 -10.19 10.03 -3.57
C GLY A 254 -9.40 8.97 -4.34
N ILE A 255 -9.12 7.83 -3.70
CA ILE A 255 -8.36 6.73 -4.29
C ILE A 255 -9.04 5.39 -4.00
N VAL A 256 -9.16 4.57 -5.04
CA VAL A 256 -9.66 3.20 -4.98
C VAL A 256 -8.58 2.26 -5.52
N SER A 257 -8.04 1.38 -4.67
CA SER A 257 -6.99 0.42 -5.03
C SER A 257 -7.55 -0.99 -5.14
N PRO A 258 -7.04 -1.83 -6.06
CA PRO A 258 -7.23 -3.27 -6.00
C PRO A 258 -6.36 -3.89 -4.90
N THR A 259 -6.63 -5.14 -4.61
CA THR A 259 -5.75 -6.06 -3.90
C THR A 259 -4.67 -6.60 -4.85
N ILE A 260 -3.43 -6.73 -4.37
CA ILE A 260 -2.27 -7.06 -5.22
C ILE A 260 -1.82 -8.50 -4.96
N ASN A 261 -1.76 -9.34 -5.99
CA ASN A 261 -1.29 -10.74 -5.94
C ASN A 261 -1.90 -11.63 -4.86
N GLU A 262 -2.88 -11.16 -4.08
CA GLU A 262 -3.67 -12.00 -3.19
C GLU A 262 -4.70 -12.72 -4.06
N LEU A 263 -4.18 -13.49 -5.03
CA LEU A 263 -4.91 -14.53 -5.70
C LEU A 263 -5.20 -15.63 -4.68
N ASP A 264 -6.41 -16.12 -4.80
CA ASP A 264 -7.08 -17.00 -3.90
C ASP A 264 -6.37 -18.36 -3.78
N TYR A 265 -5.47 -18.53 -2.80
CA TYR A 265 -4.91 -19.84 -2.45
C TYR A 265 -5.81 -20.66 -1.52
N SER A 266 -7.01 -20.16 -1.16
CA SER A 266 -7.84 -20.85 -0.15
C SER A 266 -9.34 -20.54 -0.13
N SER A 267 -9.93 -19.85 -1.10
CA SER A 267 -11.32 -19.36 -1.09
C SER A 267 -11.67 -18.45 0.09
N ILE A 268 -10.68 -17.73 0.63
CA ILE A 268 -10.86 -16.86 1.81
C ILE A 268 -11.19 -15.45 1.35
N SER A 269 -12.49 -15.17 1.23
CA SER A 269 -12.98 -13.81 1.09
C SER A 269 -12.78 -13.04 2.40
N GLN A 270 -12.25 -11.81 2.32
CA GLN A 270 -12.44 -10.87 3.42
C GLN A 270 -13.94 -10.53 3.54
N ASP A 271 -14.41 -10.37 4.77
CA ASP A 271 -15.84 -10.24 5.05
C ASP A 271 -16.42 -8.90 4.52
N SER A 272 -15.60 -7.87 4.31
CA SER A 272 -15.99 -6.56 3.79
C SER A 272 -15.73 -6.42 2.28
N LEU A 273 -16.61 -5.66 1.60
CA LEU A 273 -16.43 -5.30 0.18
C LEU A 273 -15.15 -4.49 -0.05
N PHE A 274 -14.83 -3.60 0.89
CA PHE A 274 -13.64 -2.77 0.86
C PHE A 274 -13.14 -2.46 2.28
N THR A 275 -11.87 -2.06 2.36
CA THR A 275 -11.20 -1.68 3.60
C THR A 275 -10.54 -0.30 3.40
N TYR A 276 -10.61 0.57 4.40
CA TYR A 276 -9.92 1.87 4.36
C TYR A 276 -8.43 1.69 4.60
N TYR A 277 -7.59 2.37 3.83
CA TYR A 277 -6.13 2.32 3.92
C TYR A 277 -5.53 3.73 4.08
N ASP A 278 -4.32 3.78 4.65
CA ASP A 278 -3.54 5.01 4.80
C ASP A 278 -2.54 5.21 3.66
N LEU A 279 -2.01 4.09 3.13
CA LEU A 279 -1.04 3.99 2.05
C LEU A 279 -1.40 2.81 1.13
N ILE A 280 -1.36 3.05 -0.18
CA ILE A 280 -1.52 2.03 -1.24
C ILE A 280 -0.36 2.15 -2.23
N ILE A 281 -0.13 1.13 -3.05
CA ILE A 281 0.79 1.28 -4.19
C ILE A 281 0.08 2.04 -5.30
N GLN A 282 0.84 2.72 -6.16
CA GLN A 282 0.25 3.42 -7.30
C GLN A 282 -0.31 2.45 -8.36
N SER A 283 0.34 1.32 -8.64
CA SER A 283 -0.15 0.43 -9.71
C SER A 283 -1.53 -0.15 -9.40
N GLY A 284 -2.43 -0.06 -10.38
CA GLY A 284 -3.85 -0.40 -10.28
C GLY A 284 -4.69 0.61 -9.50
N ALA A 285 -4.11 1.64 -8.88
CA ALA A 285 -4.88 2.62 -8.11
C ALA A 285 -5.64 3.59 -9.02
N MET A 286 -6.94 3.70 -8.78
CA MET A 286 -7.87 4.58 -9.49
C MET A 286 -8.05 5.88 -8.71
N HIS A 287 -7.68 7.00 -9.32
CA HIS A 287 -7.67 8.32 -8.70
C HIS A 287 -8.81 9.18 -9.21
N ARG A 288 -9.56 9.80 -8.28
CA ARG A 288 -10.66 10.68 -8.61
C ARG A 288 -10.09 11.97 -9.20
N LEU A 289 -10.47 12.31 -10.42
CA LEU A 289 -9.87 13.45 -11.12
C LEU A 289 -10.28 14.79 -10.50
N SER A 290 -11.49 14.88 -9.94
CA SER A 290 -11.95 16.09 -9.24
C SER A 290 -11.20 16.36 -7.92
N MET A 291 -10.47 15.39 -7.36
CA MET A 291 -9.64 15.59 -6.17
C MET A 291 -8.38 16.42 -6.48
N MET A 292 -7.90 16.38 -7.71
CA MET A 292 -6.59 16.91 -8.07
C MET A 292 -6.50 18.43 -7.96
N GLU A 293 -7.64 19.13 -8.10
CA GLU A 293 -7.71 20.58 -7.88
C GLU A 293 -7.32 20.99 -6.46
N LYS A 294 -7.58 20.11 -5.47
CA LYS A 294 -7.24 20.36 -4.06
C LYS A 294 -5.90 19.76 -3.67
N VAL A 295 -5.64 18.52 -4.06
CA VAL A 295 -4.42 17.78 -3.65
C VAL A 295 -3.18 18.24 -4.43
N GLY A 296 -3.37 18.67 -5.67
CA GLY A 296 -2.29 19.00 -6.60
C GLY A 296 -1.68 17.78 -7.29
N ASP A 297 -0.68 18.06 -8.11
CA ASP A 297 0.08 17.10 -8.93
C ASP A 297 0.93 16.14 -8.07
N TYR A 298 1.35 15.00 -8.63
CA TYR A 298 2.40 14.16 -8.05
C TYR A 298 3.71 14.95 -7.95
N ASN A 299 4.49 14.66 -6.91
CA ASN A 299 5.76 15.35 -6.69
C ASN A 299 6.85 14.83 -7.65
N GLU A 300 7.16 15.61 -8.69
CA GLU A 300 8.13 15.25 -9.73
C GLU A 300 9.56 15.09 -9.19
N ASP A 301 9.89 15.74 -8.08
CA ASP A 301 11.18 15.62 -7.39
C ASP A 301 11.48 14.20 -6.92
N LEU A 302 10.46 13.39 -6.65
CA LEU A 302 10.65 12.03 -6.17
C LEU A 302 11.13 11.08 -7.28
N PHE A 303 10.79 11.37 -8.54
CA PHE A 303 11.11 10.56 -9.72
C PHE A 303 10.48 9.15 -9.72
N ILE A 304 10.87 8.27 -8.78
CA ILE A 304 10.35 6.91 -8.53
C ILE A 304 10.45 6.59 -7.03
N ASP A 305 9.75 5.56 -6.53
CA ASP A 305 9.66 5.16 -5.12
C ASP A 305 9.08 6.23 -4.18
N ALA A 306 8.16 5.81 -3.31
CA ALA A 306 7.42 6.66 -2.37
C ALA A 306 6.53 7.75 -3.02
N VAL A 307 6.49 7.82 -4.36
CA VAL A 307 5.62 8.72 -5.14
C VAL A 307 4.15 8.53 -4.77
N ASP A 308 3.77 7.27 -4.59
CA ASP A 308 2.44 6.79 -4.20
C ASP A 308 2.12 7.13 -2.75
N TRP A 309 3.01 6.79 -1.83
CA TRP A 309 2.81 6.99 -0.40
C TRP A 309 2.79 8.48 -0.04
N GLU A 310 3.64 9.29 -0.68
CA GLU A 310 3.63 10.74 -0.52
C GLU A 310 2.29 11.33 -1.00
N TYR A 311 1.79 10.86 -2.15
CA TYR A 311 0.51 11.29 -2.69
C TYR A 311 -0.65 10.89 -1.77
N CYS A 312 -0.65 9.66 -1.25
CA CYS A 312 -1.64 9.16 -0.29
C CYS A 312 -1.74 10.07 0.95
N VAL A 313 -0.59 10.49 1.49
CA VAL A 313 -0.53 11.38 2.66
C VAL A 313 -1.14 12.74 2.33
N ARG A 314 -0.81 13.34 1.19
CA ARG A 314 -1.43 14.60 0.76
C ARG A 314 -2.93 14.47 0.53
N CYS A 315 -3.40 13.38 -0.08
CA CYS A 315 -4.83 13.11 -0.21
C CYS A 315 -5.53 13.10 1.15
N ARG A 316 -4.96 12.40 2.14
CA ARG A 316 -5.52 12.35 3.51
C ARG A 316 -5.49 13.71 4.21
N MET A 317 -4.46 14.52 4.00
CA MET A 317 -4.38 15.88 4.56
C MET A 317 -5.47 16.80 4.00
N GLU A 318 -5.89 16.59 2.75
CA GLU A 318 -7.02 17.30 2.12
C GLU A 318 -8.39 16.66 2.45
N GLY A 319 -8.43 15.69 3.38
CA GLY A 319 -9.66 15.05 3.85
C GLY A 319 -10.19 13.92 2.94
N TYR A 320 -9.43 13.49 1.94
CA TYR A 320 -9.79 12.35 1.12
C TYR A 320 -9.44 11.03 1.82
N ARG A 321 -10.28 10.03 1.55
CA ARG A 321 -10.12 8.66 2.01
C ARG A 321 -9.62 7.78 0.87
N ILE A 322 -8.88 6.75 1.26
CA ILE A 322 -8.31 5.75 0.37
C ILE A 322 -8.95 4.42 0.75
N VAL A 323 -9.45 3.70 -0.24
CA VAL A 323 -10.05 2.37 -0.04
C VAL A 323 -9.38 1.33 -0.90
N ARG A 324 -9.26 0.11 -0.38
CA ARG A 324 -8.90 -1.07 -1.14
C ARG A 324 -10.15 -1.92 -1.37
N LEU A 325 -10.44 -2.28 -2.62
CA LEU A 325 -11.49 -3.23 -2.94
C LEU A 325 -10.95 -4.65 -2.76
N ASN A 326 -11.53 -5.37 -1.82
CA ASN A 326 -10.96 -6.64 -1.35
C ASN A 326 -11.08 -7.76 -2.40
N GLN A 327 -11.98 -7.62 -3.37
CA GLN A 327 -12.24 -8.62 -4.41
C GLN A 327 -11.71 -8.20 -5.80
N ALA A 328 -11.21 -6.98 -5.98
CA ALA A 328 -10.61 -6.56 -7.24
C ALA A 328 -9.12 -6.91 -7.19
N ILE A 329 -8.65 -7.78 -8.09
CA ILE A 329 -7.28 -8.32 -8.04
C ILE A 329 -6.40 -7.78 -9.16
N LEU A 330 -5.24 -7.26 -8.78
CA LEU A 330 -4.14 -6.89 -9.67
C LEU A 330 -3.03 -7.94 -9.56
N LEU A 331 -2.54 -8.42 -10.70
CA LEU A 331 -1.34 -9.26 -10.81
C LEU A 331 -0.16 -8.34 -11.14
N HIS A 332 0.86 -8.27 -10.28
CA HIS A 332 1.93 -7.27 -10.41
C HIS A 332 3.20 -7.66 -9.66
N ASN A 333 4.39 -7.49 -10.25
CA ASN A 333 5.65 -7.84 -9.60
C ASN A 333 6.36 -6.62 -8.97
N GLN A 334 6.36 -6.56 -7.63
CA GLN A 334 7.00 -5.45 -6.89
C GLN A 334 8.52 -5.63 -6.64
N SER A 335 9.21 -6.44 -7.45
CA SER A 335 10.64 -6.78 -7.24
C SER A 335 11.41 -6.72 -8.55
N ASP A 336 12.59 -6.09 -8.53
CA ASP A 336 13.45 -6.01 -9.73
C ASP A 336 14.14 -7.35 -9.98
N ASN A 337 14.46 -8.09 -8.91
CA ASN A 337 15.23 -9.33 -8.94
C ASN A 337 14.51 -10.49 -8.25
N ALA A 338 15.05 -11.69 -8.45
CA ALA A 338 14.67 -12.87 -7.67
C ALA A 338 14.95 -12.64 -6.17
N VAL A 339 13.88 -12.61 -5.37
CA VAL A 339 13.96 -12.28 -3.94
C VAL A 339 14.35 -13.51 -3.12
N LYS A 340 15.31 -13.34 -2.21
CA LYS A 340 15.61 -14.35 -1.18
C LYS A 340 15.08 -13.88 0.17
N GLU A 341 14.48 -14.78 0.94
CA GLU A 341 14.02 -14.50 2.29
C GLU A 341 15.09 -14.91 3.33
N LYS A 342 15.33 -14.05 4.32
CA LYS A 342 16.21 -14.37 5.45
C LYS A 342 15.64 -13.84 6.75
N PHE A 343 15.76 -14.61 7.82
CA PHE A 343 15.33 -14.19 9.15
C PHE A 343 16.51 -13.58 9.91
N VAL A 344 16.48 -12.28 10.19
CA VAL A 344 17.55 -11.54 10.90
C VAL A 344 16.93 -10.77 12.07
N GLY A 345 17.46 -10.98 13.27
CA GLY A 345 17.04 -10.23 14.47
C GLY A 345 15.54 -10.32 14.80
N GLY A 346 14.89 -11.46 14.53
CA GLY A 346 13.45 -11.64 14.79
C GLY A 346 12.54 -11.11 13.68
N LYS A 347 13.09 -10.69 12.53
CA LYS A 347 12.33 -10.14 11.40
C LYS A 347 12.70 -10.87 10.11
N MET A 348 11.70 -11.10 9.26
CA MET A 348 11.94 -11.53 7.89
C MET A 348 12.41 -10.33 7.07
N ILE A 349 13.52 -10.48 6.36
CA ILE A 349 14.06 -9.52 5.39
C ILE A 349 14.11 -10.15 4.01
N TYR A 350 14.05 -9.29 2.99
CA TYR A 350 14.06 -9.65 1.58
C TYR A 350 15.37 -9.15 0.96
N ILE A 351 16.22 -10.09 0.57
CA ILE A 351 17.59 -9.88 0.08
C ILE A 351 17.58 -9.84 -1.44
N ASP A 352 18.48 -9.04 -2.00
CA ASP A 352 18.71 -8.81 -3.43
C ASP A 352 17.50 -8.20 -4.16
N LYS A 353 16.44 -7.81 -3.44
CA LYS A 353 15.13 -7.41 -4.00
C LYS A 353 15.20 -6.22 -4.98
N PHE A 354 16.08 -5.27 -4.71
CA PHE A 354 16.11 -3.97 -5.38
C PHE A 354 17.49 -3.70 -5.97
N SER A 355 17.54 -3.02 -7.12
CA SER A 355 18.79 -2.56 -7.73
C SER A 355 19.48 -1.46 -6.91
N PRO A 356 20.77 -1.18 -7.16
CA PRO A 356 21.45 -0.04 -6.55
C PRO A 356 20.74 1.31 -6.80
N ALA A 357 20.19 1.55 -7.99
CA ALA A 357 19.42 2.77 -8.27
C ALA A 357 18.17 2.86 -7.38
N ARG A 358 17.45 1.75 -7.19
CA ARG A 358 16.30 1.71 -6.26
C ARG A 358 16.73 1.93 -4.81
N TYR A 359 17.92 1.47 -4.39
CA TYR A 359 18.48 1.84 -3.08
C TYR A 359 18.68 3.36 -2.94
N TYR A 360 19.20 4.01 -3.98
CA TYR A 360 19.35 5.47 -4.01
C TYR A 360 18.00 6.18 -3.84
N TYR A 361 17.02 5.90 -4.71
CA TYR A 361 15.73 6.59 -4.68
C TYR A 361 14.95 6.32 -3.41
N ARG A 362 14.86 5.04 -2.97
CA ARG A 362 14.15 4.69 -1.73
C ARG A 362 14.76 5.35 -0.51
N TYR A 363 16.08 5.49 -0.45
CA TYR A 363 16.75 6.13 0.67
C TYR A 363 16.58 7.66 0.63
N ARG A 364 16.88 8.31 -0.50
CA ARG A 364 16.74 9.77 -0.68
C ARG A 364 15.30 10.22 -0.42
N ASN A 365 14.33 9.53 -1.02
CA ASN A 365 12.93 9.89 -0.92
C ASN A 365 12.37 9.62 0.48
N ALA A 366 12.83 8.56 1.16
CA ALA A 366 12.45 8.35 2.56
C ALA A 366 13.03 9.43 3.49
N LEU A 367 14.24 9.95 3.24
CA LEU A 367 14.78 11.11 3.96
C LEU A 367 13.92 12.36 3.73
N TYR A 368 13.58 12.64 2.46
CA TYR A 368 12.70 13.74 2.10
C TYR A 368 11.33 13.65 2.79
N CYS A 369 10.64 12.52 2.65
CA CYS A 369 9.33 12.31 3.23
C CYS A 369 9.39 12.33 4.77
N TYR A 370 10.41 11.74 5.38
CA TYR A 370 10.59 11.83 6.84
C TYR A 370 10.74 13.28 7.30
N ARG A 371 11.63 14.06 6.67
CA ARG A 371 11.86 15.47 7.02
C ARG A 371 10.58 16.29 6.88
N LYS A 372 9.81 16.06 5.81
CA LYS A 372 8.59 16.82 5.50
C LYS A 372 7.41 16.45 6.40
N TYR A 373 7.21 15.16 6.69
CA TYR A 373 5.94 14.67 7.26
C TYR A 373 6.00 14.20 8.71
N LYS A 374 7.17 13.99 9.32
CA LYS A 374 7.26 13.41 10.68
C LYS A 374 6.47 14.15 11.78
N GLU A 375 6.25 15.45 11.63
CA GLU A 375 5.45 16.25 12.58
C GLU A 375 3.97 16.37 12.14
N ILE A 376 3.72 16.30 10.82
CA ILE A 376 2.38 16.49 10.22
C ILE A 376 1.58 15.18 10.27
N ASP A 377 2.22 14.10 9.84
CA ASP A 377 1.73 12.72 9.94
C ASP A 377 2.83 11.86 10.57
N PRO A 378 2.90 11.80 11.91
CA PRO A 378 3.93 11.04 12.62
C PRO A 378 3.94 9.54 12.30
N VAL A 379 2.78 8.97 11.95
CA VAL A 379 2.70 7.56 11.53
C VAL A 379 3.42 7.37 10.20
N TYR A 380 3.17 8.23 9.22
CA TYR A 380 3.90 8.19 7.96
C TYR A 380 5.40 8.52 8.12
N GLY A 381 5.73 9.47 9.00
CA GLY A 381 7.12 9.72 9.40
C GLY A 381 7.81 8.45 9.92
N LEU A 382 7.13 7.69 10.78
CA LEU A 382 7.65 6.43 11.28
C LEU A 382 7.76 5.35 10.20
N VAL A 383 6.85 5.32 9.21
CA VAL A 383 6.98 4.47 8.01
C VAL A 383 8.26 4.82 7.25
N CYS A 384 8.52 6.10 7.00
CA CYS A 384 9.73 6.57 6.32
C CYS A 384 11.00 6.19 7.10
N LEU A 385 11.02 6.44 8.41
CA LEU A 385 12.14 6.06 9.29
C LEU A 385 12.40 4.55 9.26
N ASN A 386 11.34 3.73 9.28
CA ASN A 386 11.45 2.28 9.18
C ASN A 386 11.97 1.82 7.81
N THR A 387 11.63 2.51 6.74
CA THR A 387 12.22 2.26 5.41
C THR A 387 13.73 2.48 5.42
N LEU A 388 14.20 3.60 5.99
CA LEU A 388 15.64 3.87 6.13
C LEU A 388 16.35 2.79 6.95
N LYS A 389 15.78 2.37 8.08
CA LYS A 389 16.32 1.28 8.92
C LYS A 389 16.38 -0.05 8.18
N LYS A 390 15.31 -0.41 7.44
CA LYS A 390 15.25 -1.66 6.67
C LYS A 390 16.28 -1.70 5.54
N LEU A 391 16.47 -0.61 4.81
CA LEU A 391 17.48 -0.54 3.75
C LEU A 391 18.89 -0.77 4.30
N LYS A 392 19.22 -0.22 5.48
CA LYS A 392 20.52 -0.48 6.14
C LYS A 392 20.69 -1.94 6.56
N ILE A 393 19.65 -2.57 7.10
CA ILE A 393 19.71 -3.99 7.49
C ILE A 393 19.84 -4.89 6.25
N ASN A 394 19.09 -4.60 5.18
CA ASN A 394 19.17 -5.36 3.94
C ASN A 394 20.54 -5.20 3.28
N LEU A 395 21.13 -4.00 3.32
CA LEU A 395 22.48 -3.74 2.80
C LEU A 395 23.53 -4.70 3.38
N GLU A 396 23.45 -5.02 4.68
CA GLU A 396 24.37 -5.96 5.34
C GLU A 396 24.23 -7.40 4.84
N CYS A 397 23.14 -7.72 4.14
CA CYS A 397 22.82 -9.06 3.67
C CYS A 397 22.82 -9.21 2.14
N ASP A 398 22.71 -8.12 1.40
CA ASP A 398 22.68 -8.10 -0.07
C ASP A 398 24.04 -8.45 -0.68
N THR A 399 24.00 -9.15 -1.82
CA THR A 399 25.20 -9.65 -2.49
C THR A 399 26.08 -8.54 -3.10
N ASP A 400 25.47 -7.44 -3.50
CA ASP A 400 26.05 -6.24 -4.10
C ASP A 400 26.17 -5.06 -3.09
N CYS A 401 26.38 -5.40 -1.81
CA CYS A 401 26.37 -4.44 -0.70
C CYS A 401 27.29 -3.22 -0.90
N GLU A 402 28.48 -3.37 -1.47
CA GLU A 402 29.41 -2.26 -1.68
C GLU A 402 28.88 -1.22 -2.68
N ILE A 403 28.18 -1.66 -3.73
CA ILE A 403 27.59 -0.76 -4.73
C ILE A 403 26.36 -0.06 -4.14
N LYS A 404 25.50 -0.81 -3.45
CA LYS A 404 24.33 -0.26 -2.74
C LYS A 404 24.71 0.70 -1.63
N LYS A 405 25.86 0.51 -0.98
CA LYS A 405 26.38 1.46 0.02
C LYS A 405 26.71 2.80 -0.63
N LYS A 406 27.41 2.80 -1.77
CA LYS A 406 27.66 4.03 -2.56
C LYS A 406 26.36 4.68 -3.02
N ALA A 407 25.34 3.88 -3.36
CA ALA A 407 24.01 4.39 -3.70
C ALA A 407 23.37 5.17 -2.54
N ILE A 408 23.44 4.63 -1.31
CA ILE A 408 22.94 5.31 -0.12
C ILE A 408 23.76 6.56 0.19
N GLU A 409 25.08 6.52 0.05
CA GLU A 409 25.95 7.70 0.26
C GLU A 409 25.58 8.84 -0.71
N ALA A 410 25.41 8.52 -2.00
CA ALA A 410 24.93 9.47 -3.01
C ALA A 410 23.53 10.01 -2.67
N ALA A 411 22.62 9.15 -2.18
CA ALA A 411 21.27 9.56 -1.78
C ALA A 411 21.27 10.55 -0.60
N ILE A 412 22.17 10.38 0.36
CA ILE A 412 22.35 11.30 1.49
C ILE A 412 22.88 12.65 0.98
N GLU A 413 23.95 12.63 0.20
CA GLU A 413 24.56 13.85 -0.35
C GLU A 413 23.56 14.65 -1.19
N ASP A 414 22.81 13.98 -2.07
CA ASP A 414 21.80 14.64 -2.90
C ASP A 414 20.65 15.21 -2.06
N PHE A 415 20.19 14.49 -1.04
CA PHE A 415 19.19 15.01 -0.12
C PHE A 415 19.67 16.25 0.67
N GLU A 416 20.92 16.24 1.16
CA GLU A 416 21.53 17.34 1.90
C GLU A 416 21.71 18.59 1.03
N ASN A 417 22.06 18.40 -0.24
CA ASN A 417 22.20 19.47 -1.23
C ASN A 417 20.87 19.90 -1.87
N ASN A 418 19.75 19.25 -1.53
CA ASN A 418 18.43 19.40 -2.17
C ASN A 418 18.44 19.10 -3.68
N ASN A 419 19.33 18.20 -4.12
CA ASN A 419 19.35 17.66 -5.49
C ASN A 419 18.33 16.52 -5.59
N MET A 420 17.11 16.86 -5.98
CA MET A 420 16.05 15.87 -6.22
C MET A 420 15.91 15.54 -7.73
N GLY A 421 14.94 14.71 -8.10
CA GLY A 421 14.71 14.30 -9.49
C GLY A 421 15.57 13.10 -9.92
N LYS A 422 15.91 13.02 -11.21
CA LYS A 422 16.66 11.90 -11.80
C LYS A 422 18.08 11.80 -11.23
N LEU A 423 18.53 10.59 -10.97
CA LEU A 423 19.91 10.26 -10.63
C LEU A 423 20.83 10.56 -11.83
N ASN A 424 21.72 11.54 -11.67
CA ASN A 424 22.61 12.02 -12.74
C ASN A 424 24.06 11.49 -12.65
N ARG A 425 24.31 10.55 -11.74
CA ARG A 425 25.65 9.98 -11.50
C ARG A 425 25.60 8.45 -11.60
N GLN A 426 26.66 7.85 -12.11
CA GLN A 426 26.82 6.40 -12.10
C GLN A 426 27.03 5.89 -10.68
N ILE A 427 26.34 4.81 -10.33
CA ILE A 427 26.51 4.09 -9.07
C ILE A 427 27.20 2.76 -9.39
N GLY A 428 28.53 2.72 -9.26
CA GLY A 428 29.32 1.53 -9.59
C GLY A 428 29.73 1.44 -11.08
N ASN A 429 30.22 0.26 -11.49
CA ASN A 429 30.75 0.00 -12.84
C ASN A 429 29.72 -0.58 -13.82
N GLU A 430 28.42 -0.53 -13.50
CA GLU A 430 27.39 -1.05 -14.38
C GLU A 430 26.87 0.08 -15.27
N GLU A 431 27.01 -0.09 -16.59
CA GLU A 431 26.13 0.56 -17.55
C GLU A 431 24.69 0.24 -17.14
N ASN A 432 23.90 1.28 -16.86
CA ASN A 432 22.50 1.19 -16.43
C ASN A 432 21.75 0.07 -17.17
N LYS A 433 21.60 -1.07 -16.51
CA LYS A 433 20.55 -2.05 -16.76
C LYS A 433 19.60 -2.00 -15.57
N ASP A 434 19.05 -0.82 -15.31
CA ASP A 434 18.12 -0.62 -14.20
C ASP A 434 16.68 -0.70 -14.69
N GLY A 435 16.07 -1.88 -14.49
CA GLY A 435 14.67 -2.09 -14.02
C GLY A 435 13.51 -1.60 -14.86
#